data_AF-A0A820BIX8-F1
#
_entry.id   AF-A0A820BIX8-F1
#
_cell.length_a   1.000
_cell.length_b   1.000
_cell.length_c   1.000
_cell.angle_alpha   90.00
_cell.angle_beta   90.00
_cell.angle_gamma   90.00
#
_symmetry.space_group_name_H-M   'P 1'
#
loop_
_entity.id
_entity.type
_entity.pdbx_description
1 polymer ?
#
loop_
_entity_poly.entity_id
_entity_poly.type
_entity_poly.pdbx_seq_one_letter_code
_entity_poly.pdbx_strand_id
1 'polypeptide(L)'
;ARHGDKYPIDTSGLTPKYVFKKNFGEVPVYIKNRRADMDKAKQEYETYVSDYFRRGAMREMNDDERQTIIDGLKKQWEDVHHEFQTLSVIIDTIPKRLHKERLEHEMKLLEKDIDLLEKHQVIYIAD
;
A
#
# COMPACT_ATOMS: atom_id res chain seq x y z
N ALA A 1 -83.04 29.01 -17.73
CA ALA A 1 -81.83 28.17 -17.87
C ALA A 1 -81.60 27.43 -16.56
N ARG A 2 -81.60 26.09 -16.56
CA ARG A 2 -81.39 25.29 -15.34
C ARG A 2 -79.88 25.09 -15.16
N HIS A 3 -79.23 25.97 -14.40
CA HIS A 3 -77.89 25.69 -13.90
C HIS A 3 -78.06 25.01 -12.54
N GLY A 4 -77.96 23.69 -12.52
CA GLY A 4 -77.92 22.92 -11.28
C GLY A 4 -76.54 23.06 -10.64
N ASP A 5 -76.51 23.19 -9.31
CA ASP A 5 -75.29 23.25 -8.53
C ASP A 5 -74.51 21.94 -8.67
N LYS A 6 -73.23 22.05 -9.03
CA LYS A 6 -72.30 20.92 -9.09
C LYS A 6 -71.44 20.96 -7.85
N TYR A 7 -71.65 20.00 -6.97
CA TYR A 7 -70.76 19.79 -5.82
C TYR A 7 -69.70 18.74 -6.20
N PRO A 8 -68.40 19.06 -6.09
CA PRO A 8 -67.36 18.07 -6.28
C PRO A 8 -67.47 17.02 -5.18
N ILE A 9 -67.81 15.79 -5.59
CA ILE A 9 -67.85 14.63 -4.71
C ILE A 9 -66.46 14.00 -4.66
N ASP A 10 -65.69 14.36 -3.63
CA ASP A 10 -64.31 13.91 -3.44
C ASP A 10 -64.15 12.38 -3.32
N THR A 11 -65.21 11.64 -3.04
CA THR A 11 -65.22 10.18 -2.86
C THR A 11 -65.70 9.40 -4.08
N SER A 12 -66.01 10.10 -5.19
CA SER A 12 -66.61 9.51 -6.40
C SER A 12 -65.72 8.53 -7.17
N GLY A 13 -64.45 8.36 -6.78
CA GLY A 13 -63.48 7.51 -7.48
C GLY A 13 -63.13 7.99 -8.90
N LEU A 14 -63.70 9.13 -9.35
CA LEU A 14 -63.48 9.72 -10.66
C LEU A 14 -62.03 10.22 -10.85
N THR A 15 -61.37 10.54 -9.73
CA THR A 15 -59.96 10.98 -9.68
C THR A 15 -59.14 10.08 -8.75
N PRO A 16 -58.01 9.52 -9.22
CA PRO A 16 -57.13 8.74 -8.35
C PRO A 16 -56.56 9.61 -7.23
N LYS A 17 -56.84 9.24 -5.98
CA LYS A 17 -56.22 9.84 -4.80
C LYS A 17 -54.91 9.14 -4.51
N TYR A 18 -53.79 9.74 -4.94
CA TYR A 18 -52.45 9.17 -4.81
C TYR A 18 -52.00 8.96 -3.36
N VAL A 19 -52.64 9.64 -2.39
CA VAL A 19 -52.45 9.42 -0.95
C VAL A 19 -52.83 8.00 -0.49
N PHE A 20 -53.70 7.31 -1.24
CA PHE A 20 -54.12 5.93 -0.93
C PHE A 20 -53.38 4.88 -1.77
N LYS A 21 -52.31 5.27 -2.47
CA LYS A 21 -51.45 4.31 -3.18
C LYS A 21 -50.78 3.40 -2.15
N LYS A 22 -50.69 2.10 -2.44
CA LYS A 22 -50.12 1.09 -1.53
C LYS A 22 -48.73 1.45 -0.98
N ASN A 23 -47.91 2.10 -1.81
CA ASN A 23 -46.52 2.44 -1.47
C ASN A 23 -46.38 3.95 -1.18
N PHE A 24 -47.47 4.63 -0.83
CA PHE A 24 -47.43 6.06 -0.48
C PHE A 24 -46.62 6.26 0.79
N GLY A 25 -45.60 7.12 0.74
CA GLY A 25 -44.66 7.32 1.84
C GLY A 25 -43.54 6.28 1.94
N GLU A 26 -43.55 5.23 1.11
CA GLU A 26 -42.46 4.26 1.07
C GLU A 26 -41.33 4.71 0.14
N VAL A 27 -40.08 4.48 0.57
CA VAL A 27 -38.91 4.72 -0.27
C VAL A 27 -38.86 3.67 -1.40
N PRO A 28 -38.87 4.10 -2.68
CA PRO A 28 -38.81 3.16 -3.79
C PRO A 28 -37.56 2.28 -3.77
N VAL A 29 -37.70 1.03 -4.22
CA VAL A 29 -36.62 0.03 -4.23
C VAL A 29 -35.37 0.55 -4.95
N TYR A 30 -35.54 1.24 -6.09
CA TYR A 30 -34.41 1.76 -6.85
C TYR A 30 -33.56 2.79 -6.07
N ILE A 31 -34.17 3.55 -5.15
CA ILE A 31 -33.45 4.50 -4.29
C ILE A 31 -32.60 3.75 -3.26
N LYS A 32 -33.13 2.64 -2.70
CA LYS A 32 -32.39 1.78 -1.77
C LYS A 32 -31.20 1.12 -2.47
N ASN A 33 -31.42 0.56 -3.65
CA ASN A 33 -30.37 -0.07 -4.46
C ASN A 33 -29.28 0.95 -4.81
N ARG A 34 -29.66 2.14 -5.28
CA ARG A 34 -28.70 3.20 -5.60
C ARG A 34 -27.85 3.63 -4.40
N ARG A 35 -28.43 3.68 -3.20
CA ARG A 35 -27.66 3.97 -1.97
C ARG A 35 -26.66 2.85 -1.68
N ALA A 36 -27.09 1.60 -1.76
CA ALA A 36 -26.20 0.45 -1.57
C ALA A 36 -25.04 0.43 -2.57
N ASP A 37 -25.32 0.74 -3.85
CA ASP A 37 -24.30 0.85 -4.89
C ASP A 37 -23.30 1.98 -4.59
N MET A 38 -23.79 3.13 -4.13
CA MET A 38 -22.94 4.25 -3.72
C MET A 38 -22.07 3.92 -2.51
N ASP A 39 -22.64 3.25 -1.51
CA ASP A 39 -21.90 2.84 -0.30
C ASP A 39 -20.83 1.80 -0.66
N LYS A 40 -21.14 0.84 -1.54
CA LYS A 40 -20.19 -0.14 -2.05
C LYS A 40 -19.05 0.53 -2.83
N ALA A 41 -19.38 1.43 -3.75
CA ALA A 41 -18.37 2.18 -4.52
C ALA A 41 -17.46 3.02 -3.61
N LYS A 42 -18.02 3.62 -2.54
CA LYS A 42 -17.24 4.36 -1.55
C LYS A 42 -16.29 3.44 -0.78
N GLN A 43 -16.75 2.29 -0.33
CA GLN A 43 -15.91 1.31 0.37
C GLN A 43 -14.78 0.77 -0.52
N GLU A 44 -15.08 0.46 -1.78
CA GLU A 44 -14.09 0.02 -2.77
C GLU A 44 -13.02 1.09 -3.00
N TYR A 45 -13.43 2.36 -3.11
CA TYR A 45 -12.50 3.49 -3.23
C TYR A 45 -11.64 3.68 -1.98
N GLU A 46 -12.23 3.66 -0.79
CA GLU A 46 -11.50 3.76 0.48
C GLU A 46 -10.48 2.62 0.63
N THR A 47 -10.86 1.40 0.24
CA THR A 47 -9.96 0.23 0.26
C THR A 47 -8.82 0.41 -0.74
N TYR A 48 -9.10 0.83 -1.96
CA TYR A 48 -8.09 1.11 -2.98
C TYR A 48 -7.08 2.17 -2.54
N VAL A 49 -7.57 3.26 -1.95
CA VAL A 49 -6.73 4.35 -1.43
C VAL A 49 -5.86 3.85 -0.26
N SER A 50 -6.45 3.12 0.69
CA SER A 50 -5.70 2.48 1.78
C SER A 50 -4.63 1.54 1.25
N ASP A 51 -4.94 0.69 0.28
CA ASP A 51 -3.98 -0.25 -0.31
C ASP A 51 -2.90 0.47 -1.12
N TYR A 52 -3.23 1.54 -1.83
CA TYR A 52 -2.25 2.39 -2.50
C TYR A 52 -1.31 3.04 -1.50
N PHE A 53 -1.83 3.59 -0.40
CA PHE A 53 -1.01 4.12 0.67
C PHE A 53 -0.21 3.04 1.36
N ARG A 54 -0.71 1.81 1.56
CA ARG A 54 0.09 0.71 2.12
C ARG A 54 1.20 0.27 1.17
N ARG A 55 0.92 0.18 -0.13
CA ARG A 55 1.91 -0.15 -1.16
C ARG A 55 2.96 0.96 -1.36
N GLY A 56 2.56 2.21 -1.12
CA GLY A 56 3.44 3.38 -1.24
C GLY A 56 4.06 3.86 0.07
N ALA A 57 3.54 3.42 1.22
CA ALA A 57 4.07 3.71 2.55
C ALA A 57 5.28 2.81 2.75
N MET A 58 6.39 3.24 2.18
CA MET A 58 7.68 2.72 2.54
C MET A 58 7.84 2.89 4.05
N ARG A 59 8.10 1.79 4.75
CA ARG A 59 8.32 1.76 6.19
C ARG A 59 9.65 2.46 6.48
N GLU A 60 9.65 3.43 7.38
CA GLU A 60 10.90 3.99 7.91
C GLU A 60 11.61 2.89 8.72
N MET A 61 12.88 2.65 8.41
CA MET A 61 13.73 1.73 9.16
C MET A 61 13.98 2.33 10.54
N ASN A 62 13.72 1.57 11.61
CA ASN A 62 14.05 2.01 12.96
C ASN A 62 15.58 2.06 13.15
N ASP A 63 16.06 2.98 13.99
CA ASP A 63 17.49 3.13 14.28
C ASP A 63 18.13 1.84 14.83
N ASP A 64 17.43 1.10 15.69
CA ASP A 64 17.90 -0.17 16.24
C ASP A 64 18.07 -1.25 15.16
N GLU A 65 17.11 -1.32 14.23
CA GLU A 65 17.17 -2.25 13.09
C GLU A 65 18.34 -1.89 12.18
N ARG A 66 18.52 -0.60 11.90
CA ARG A 66 19.64 -0.07 11.13
C ARG A 66 20.97 -0.43 11.77
N GLN A 67 21.12 -0.21 13.07
CA GLN A 67 22.36 -0.52 13.78
C GLN A 67 22.66 -2.02 13.73
N THR A 68 21.65 -2.86 13.92
CA THR A 68 21.79 -4.33 13.81
C THR A 68 22.29 -4.75 12.43
N ILE A 69 21.76 -4.12 11.37
CA ILE A 69 22.22 -4.39 9.99
C ILE A 69 23.67 -3.93 9.79
N ILE A 70 24.02 -2.73 10.24
CA ILE A 70 25.39 -2.20 10.14
C ILE A 70 26.38 -3.11 10.86
N ASP A 71 26.06 -3.55 12.08
CA ASP A 71 26.91 -4.44 12.86
C ASP A 71 27.09 -5.80 12.17
N GLY A 72 26.02 -6.33 11.56
CA GLY A 72 26.08 -7.54 10.73
C GLY A 72 26.98 -7.39 9.51
N LEU A 73 26.86 -6.27 8.78
CA LEU A 73 27.70 -5.97 7.60
C LEU A 73 29.17 -5.81 8.00
N LYS A 74 29.46 -5.14 9.11
CA LYS A 74 30.82 -4.99 9.64
C LYS A 74 31.44 -6.33 10.00
N LYS A 75 30.68 -7.20 10.66
CA LYS A 75 31.12 -8.56 10.96
C LYS A 75 31.44 -9.35 9.68
N GLN A 76 30.56 -9.30 8.67
CA GLN A 76 30.82 -9.96 7.40
C GLN A 76 32.08 -9.39 6.71
N TRP A 77 32.29 -8.07 6.78
CA TRP A 77 33.50 -7.46 6.25
C TRP A 77 34.75 -7.95 6.98
N GLU A 78 34.72 -8.08 8.30
CA GLU A 78 35.83 -8.63 9.09
C GLU A 78 36.15 -10.07 8.69
N ASP A 79 35.14 -10.92 8.47
CA ASP A 79 35.31 -12.31 8.03
C ASP A 79 35.98 -12.38 6.65
N VAL A 80 35.48 -11.60 5.68
CA VAL A 80 36.05 -11.53 4.32
C VAL A 80 37.46 -10.94 4.34
N HIS A 81 37.69 -9.92 5.17
CA HIS A 81 39.01 -9.31 5.32
C HIS A 81 40.00 -10.29 5.96
N HIS A 82 39.56 -11.09 6.93
CA HIS A 82 40.38 -12.13 7.53
C HIS A 82 40.77 -13.19 6.48
N GLU A 83 39.81 -13.66 5.66
CA GLU A 83 40.10 -14.59 4.55
C GLU A 83 41.13 -13.98 3.59
N PHE A 84 40.95 -12.72 3.22
CA PHE A 84 41.89 -11.99 2.37
C PHE A 84 43.30 -11.89 2.99
N GLN A 85 43.41 -11.64 4.29
CA GLN A 85 44.69 -11.59 5.00
C GLN A 85 45.40 -12.96 5.05
N THR A 86 44.64 -14.06 5.06
CA THR A 86 45.20 -15.42 5.04
C THR A 86 45.71 -15.86 3.65
N LEU A 87 45.48 -15.05 2.61
CA LEU A 87 45.97 -15.37 1.27
C LEU A 87 47.50 -15.45 1.20
N SER A 88 47.97 -16.36 0.35
CA SER A 88 49.41 -16.47 0.07
C SER A 88 49.92 -15.21 -0.63
N VAL A 89 51.07 -14.71 -0.17
CA VAL A 89 51.81 -13.60 -0.81
C VAL A 89 52.15 -13.90 -2.28
N ILE A 90 52.29 -15.19 -2.62
CA ILE A 90 52.65 -15.65 -3.96
C ILE A 90 51.38 -16.01 -4.76
N ILE A 91 51.03 -15.14 -5.71
CA ILE A 91 49.81 -15.20 -6.53
C ILE A 91 50.18 -15.53 -7.99
N ASP A 92 50.88 -16.64 -8.19
CA ASP A 92 51.41 -17.01 -9.51
C ASP A 92 50.36 -17.68 -10.42
N THR A 93 49.27 -18.18 -9.84
CA THR A 93 48.26 -18.95 -10.58
C THR A 93 46.98 -18.14 -10.79
N ILE A 94 46.33 -18.36 -11.95
CA ILE A 94 45.07 -17.70 -12.33
C ILE A 94 43.98 -17.87 -11.25
N PRO A 95 43.76 -19.07 -10.67
CA PRO A 95 42.75 -19.24 -9.63
C PRO A 95 43.03 -18.42 -8.37
N LYS A 96 44.30 -18.30 -7.96
CA LYS A 96 44.68 -17.46 -6.80
C LYS A 96 44.40 -15.99 -7.07
N ARG A 97 44.68 -15.50 -8.27
CA ARG A 97 44.37 -14.12 -8.66
C ARG A 97 42.86 -13.86 -8.67
N LEU A 98 42.08 -14.74 -9.28
CA LEU A 98 40.62 -14.60 -9.32
C LEU A 98 39.99 -14.64 -7.92
N HIS A 99 40.50 -15.50 -7.05
CA HIS A 99 40.03 -15.59 -5.67
C HIS A 99 40.34 -14.31 -4.89
N LYS A 100 41.54 -13.73 -5.05
CA LYS A 100 41.88 -12.41 -4.50
C LYS A 100 40.94 -11.32 -5.02
N GLU A 101 40.76 -11.24 -6.33
CA GLU A 101 39.88 -10.23 -6.96
C GLU A 101 38.43 -10.33 -6.46
N ARG A 102 37.94 -11.56 -6.26
CA ARG A 102 36.62 -11.81 -5.67
C ARG A 102 36.50 -11.22 -4.26
N LEU A 103 37.48 -11.51 -3.39
CA LEU A 103 37.48 -11.02 -2.00
C LEU A 103 37.59 -9.48 -1.96
N GLU A 104 38.43 -8.88 -2.80
CA GLU A 104 38.54 -7.41 -2.91
C GLU A 104 37.23 -6.78 -3.39
N HIS A 105 36.56 -7.41 -4.36
CA HIS A 105 35.28 -6.93 -4.84
C HIS A 105 34.20 -7.01 -3.75
N GLU A 106 34.14 -8.13 -3.03
CA GLU A 106 33.21 -8.36 -1.94
C GLU A 106 33.41 -7.36 -0.78
N MET A 107 34.66 -7.13 -0.36
CA MET A 107 34.99 -6.09 0.63
C MET A 107 34.52 -4.71 0.19
N LYS A 108 34.77 -4.33 -1.08
CA LYS A 108 34.39 -3.02 -1.61
C LYS A 108 32.87 -2.83 -1.66
N LEU A 109 32.11 -3.90 -1.94
CA LEU A 109 30.65 -3.85 -1.89
C LEU A 109 30.16 -3.61 -0.46
N LEU A 110 30.69 -4.36 0.51
CA LEU A 110 30.34 -4.21 1.93
C LEU A 110 30.68 -2.80 2.45
N GLU A 111 31.84 -2.25 2.10
CA GLU A 111 32.21 -0.88 2.47
C GLU A 111 31.22 0.15 1.91
N LYS A 112 30.80 -0.01 0.65
CA LYS A 112 29.84 0.88 0.02
C LYS A 112 28.46 0.78 0.68
N ASP A 113 28.02 -0.42 1.02
CA ASP A 113 26.73 -0.65 1.65
C ASP A 113 26.70 -0.09 3.09
N ILE A 114 27.78 -0.29 3.86
CA ILE A 114 27.96 0.32 5.19
C ILE A 114 27.95 1.85 5.09
N ASP A 115 28.71 2.43 4.15
CA ASP A 115 28.78 3.88 3.95
C ASP A 115 27.42 4.49 3.54
N LEU A 116 26.65 3.78 2.72
CA LEU A 116 25.29 4.18 2.35
C LEU A 116 24.38 4.22 3.58
N LEU A 117 24.40 3.16 4.40
CA LEU A 117 23.60 3.12 5.62
C LEU A 117 24.06 4.17 6.63
N GLU A 118 25.37 4.38 6.82
CA GLU A 118 25.93 5.33 7.77
C GLU A 118 25.63 6.79 7.41
N LYS A 119 25.70 7.16 6.12
CA LYS A 119 25.43 8.53 5.65
C LYS A 119 23.96 8.91 5.66
N HIS A 120 23.05 7.95 5.48
CA HIS A 120 21.62 8.21 5.41
C HIS A 120 20.96 7.91 6.76
N GLN A 121 20.54 8.96 7.47
CA GLN A 121 19.86 8.85 8.77
C GLN A 121 18.46 8.26 8.64
N VAL A 122 17.75 8.56 7.55
CA VAL A 122 16.37 8.08 7.32
C VAL A 122 16.36 7.24 6.06
N ILE A 123 15.96 5.97 6.19
CA ILE A 123 15.88 5.01 5.09
C ILE A 123 14.48 4.42 5.07
N TYR A 124 13.87 4.47 3.90
CA TYR A 124 12.52 3.99 3.64
C TYR A 124 12.60 2.65 2.90
N ILE A 125 11.99 1.61 3.46
CA ILE A 125 11.97 0.25 2.93
C ILE A 125 10.57 -0.02 2.36
N ALA A 126 10.51 -0.45 1.10
CA ALA A 126 9.29 -1.05 0.57
C ALA A 126 9.24 -2.53 1.00
N ASP A 127 8.23 -2.91 1.78
CA ASP A 127 7.93 -4.32 2.10
C ASP A 127 7.39 -5.07 0.87
#